data_AF-A0A6C0BAR3-F1
#
_entry.id   AF-A0A6C0BAR3-F1
#
_cell.length_a   1.000
_cell.length_b   1.000
_cell.length_c   1.000
_cell.angle_alpha   90.00
_cell.angle_beta   90.00
_cell.angle_gamma   90.00
#
_symmetry.space_group_name_H-M   'P 1'
#
loop_
_entity.id
_entity.type
_entity.pdbx_description
1 polymer ?
#
loop_
_entity_poly.entity_id
_entity_poly.type
_entity_poly.pdbx_seq_one_letter_code
_entity_poly.pdbx_strand_id
1 'polypeptide(L)'
;MVLSILNLRESNIINITVGIMIVLSSILIIYFLSSKTLYKNHKFAVFISLLSSIGAIALVATLLLTLLYHKQEITQTNINNYLSLFEDYDVTVNMFMEHPEMNYYYNELFGHYDLNKKNPFKRNYVLEAQLSFVIFSKLNTFVEYINSSKLIPEKTSEIVKNRITKIFSLHFKSPIFKNHYYYYKKLLATPSLITYVKENFGI
;
A
#
# COMPACT_ATOMS: atom_id res chain seq x y z
N MET A 1 14.48 -27.53 -2.08
CA MET A 1 13.54 -28.68 -2.03
C MET A 1 13.54 -29.41 -0.67
N VAL A 2 14.68 -29.64 -0.03
CA VAL A 2 14.73 -30.31 1.31
C VAL A 2 14.15 -29.43 2.44
N LEU A 3 14.41 -28.11 2.42
CA LEU A 3 13.85 -27.16 3.41
C LEU A 3 12.32 -27.02 3.34
N SER A 4 11.72 -27.13 2.14
CA SER A 4 10.25 -27.02 2.00
C SER A 4 9.53 -28.27 2.51
N ILE A 5 10.15 -29.46 2.38
CA ILE A 5 9.61 -30.73 2.89
C ILE A 5 9.70 -30.78 4.42
N LEU A 6 10.77 -30.25 5.01
CA LEU A 6 10.91 -30.12 6.47
C LEU A 6 9.85 -29.19 7.07
N ASN A 7 9.63 -28.01 6.48
CA ASN A 7 8.60 -27.07 6.94
C ASN A 7 7.17 -27.65 6.83
N LEU A 8 6.86 -28.40 5.77
CA LEU A 8 5.57 -29.08 5.61
C LEU A 8 5.37 -30.18 6.67
N ARG A 9 6.43 -30.91 7.02
CA ARG A 9 6.38 -31.98 8.01
C ARG A 9 6.21 -31.43 9.43
N GLU A 10 6.90 -30.34 9.77
CA GLU A 10 6.75 -29.65 11.06
C GLU A 10 5.36 -29.05 11.23
N SER A 11 4.83 -28.39 10.19
CA SER A 11 3.47 -27.85 10.19
C SER A 11 2.41 -28.95 10.40
N ASN A 12 2.56 -30.10 9.74
CA ASN A 12 1.65 -31.22 9.90
C ASN A 12 1.72 -31.85 11.29
N ILE A 13 2.92 -31.95 11.88
CA ILE A 13 3.09 -32.46 13.25
C ILE A 13 2.43 -31.53 14.26
N ILE A 14 2.59 -30.21 14.11
CA ILE A 14 1.94 -29.20 14.97
C ILE A 14 0.42 -29.29 14.86
N ASN A 15 -0.12 -29.39 13.64
CA ASN A 15 -1.57 -29.49 13.44
C ASN A 15 -2.16 -30.77 14.03
N ILE A 16 -1.47 -31.91 13.88
CA ILE A 16 -1.89 -33.20 14.46
C ILE A 16 -1.83 -33.13 16.00
N THR A 17 -0.77 -32.59 16.58
CA THR A 17 -0.65 -32.47 18.04
C THR A 17 -1.70 -31.54 18.64
N VAL A 18 -1.98 -30.40 18.00
CA VAL A 18 -3.07 -29.50 18.40
C VAL A 18 -4.42 -30.20 18.28
N GLY A 19 -4.68 -30.92 17.18
CA GLY A 19 -5.90 -31.69 16.99
C GLY A 19 -6.11 -32.75 18.09
N ILE A 20 -5.06 -33.49 18.44
CA ILE A 20 -5.09 -34.47 19.54
C ILE A 20 -5.37 -33.80 20.88
N MET A 21 -4.76 -32.64 21.16
CA MET A 21 -5.02 -31.88 22.40
C MET A 21 -6.49 -31.42 22.49
N ILE A 22 -7.08 -30.95 21.39
CA ILE A 22 -8.50 -30.53 21.34
C ILE A 22 -9.42 -31.73 21.61
N VAL A 23 -9.14 -32.88 20.98
CA VAL A 23 -9.94 -34.10 21.18
C VAL A 23 -9.84 -34.59 22.64
N LEU A 24 -8.64 -34.65 23.20
CA LEU A 24 -8.42 -35.08 24.59
C LEU A 24 -9.09 -34.14 25.60
N SER A 25 -8.99 -32.82 25.40
CA SER A 25 -9.64 -31.83 26.26
C SER A 25 -11.17 -31.92 26.16
N SER A 26 -11.72 -32.17 24.97
CA SER A 26 -13.16 -32.39 24.77
C SER A 26 -13.66 -33.64 25.49
N ILE A 27 -12.93 -34.75 25.40
CA ILE A 27 -13.24 -36.00 26.12
C ILE A 27 -13.20 -35.77 27.63
N LEU A 28 -12.18 -35.04 28.13
CA LEU A 28 -12.07 -34.68 29.53
C LEU A 28 -13.29 -33.88 30.00
N ILE A 29 -13.68 -32.84 29.25
CA ILE A 29 -14.82 -31.99 29.58
C ILE A 29 -16.12 -32.81 29.64
N ILE A 30 -16.36 -33.69 28.66
CA ILE A 30 -17.53 -34.57 28.61
C ILE A 30 -17.55 -35.52 29.82
N TYR A 31 -16.40 -36.12 30.16
CA TYR A 31 -16.27 -37.00 31.32
C TYR A 31 -16.59 -36.26 32.63
N PHE A 32 -16.07 -35.05 32.81
CA PHE A 32 -16.31 -34.24 34.00
C PHE A 32 -17.78 -33.77 34.10
N LEU A 33 -18.41 -33.40 32.99
CA LEU A 33 -19.83 -33.03 32.94
C LEU A 33 -20.77 -34.21 33.21
N SER A 34 -20.38 -35.42 32.81
CA SER A 34 -21.19 -36.64 32.98
C SER A 34 -21.10 -37.23 34.39
N SER A 35 -20.15 -36.78 35.21
CA SER A 35 -20.00 -37.24 36.59
C SER A 35 -21.05 -36.61 37.51
N LYS A 36 -21.95 -37.45 38.05
CA LYS A 36 -23.04 -37.02 38.95
C LYS A 36 -22.59 -36.41 40.28
N THR A 37 -21.32 -36.58 40.66
CA THR A 37 -20.76 -36.16 41.96
C THR A 37 -19.77 -34.99 41.85
N LEU A 38 -19.00 -34.89 40.76
CA LEU A 38 -17.97 -33.85 40.60
C LEU A 38 -18.56 -32.47 40.30
N TYR A 39 -19.60 -32.38 39.48
CA TYR A 39 -20.17 -31.08 39.08
C TYR A 39 -20.86 -30.33 40.24
N LYS A 40 -21.34 -31.06 41.26
CA LYS A 40 -21.99 -30.48 42.46
C LYS A 40 -20.99 -29.97 43.49
N ASN A 41 -19.70 -30.25 43.32
CA ASN A 41 -18.67 -29.81 44.27
C ASN A 41 -18.38 -28.32 44.07
N HIS A 42 -18.56 -27.51 45.12
CA HIS A 42 -18.28 -26.07 45.07
C HIS A 42 -16.84 -25.75 44.64
N LYS A 43 -15.86 -26.58 45.03
CA LYS A 43 -14.45 -26.40 44.60
C LYS A 43 -14.28 -26.58 43.09
N PHE A 44 -15.07 -27.46 42.48
CA PHE A 44 -15.08 -27.67 41.03
C PHE A 44 -15.73 -26.50 40.28
N ALA A 45 -16.83 -25.95 40.81
CA ALA A 45 -17.46 -24.75 40.26
C ALA A 45 -16.51 -23.53 40.30
N VAL A 46 -15.78 -23.34 41.41
CA VAL A 46 -14.75 -22.30 41.53
C VAL A 46 -13.60 -22.52 40.54
N PHE A 47 -13.14 -23.77 40.39
CA PHE A 47 -12.10 -24.11 39.41
C PHE A 47 -12.52 -23.80 37.97
N ILE A 48 -13.75 -24.18 37.57
CA ILE A 48 -14.28 -23.88 36.23
C ILE A 48 -14.45 -22.37 36.02
N SER A 49 -14.86 -21.63 37.04
CA SER A 49 -14.96 -20.16 36.96
C SER A 49 -13.60 -19.49 36.81
N LEU A 50 -12.56 -20.03 37.46
CA LEU A 50 -11.17 -19.59 37.28
C LEU A 50 -10.67 -19.89 35.87
N LEU A 51 -10.92 -21.11 35.39
CA LEU A 51 -10.54 -21.55 34.04
C LEU A 51 -11.23 -20.72 32.95
N SER A 52 -12.51 -20.40 33.11
CA SER A 52 -13.26 -19.57 32.17
C SER A 52 -12.76 -18.12 32.16
N SER A 53 -12.39 -17.58 33.33
CA SER A 53 -11.81 -16.24 33.46
C SER A 53 -10.45 -16.15 32.78
N ILE A 54 -9.59 -17.17 32.95
CA ILE A 54 -8.31 -17.28 32.24
C ILE A 54 -8.55 -17.40 30.73
N GLY A 55 -9.53 -18.20 30.31
CA GLY A 55 -9.93 -18.33 28.91
C GLY A 55 -10.39 -17.01 28.29
N ALA A 56 -11.17 -16.22 29.02
CA ALA A 56 -11.62 -14.89 28.58
C ALA A 56 -10.44 -13.92 28.41
N ILE A 57 -9.48 -13.92 29.35
CA ILE A 57 -8.26 -13.10 29.26
C ILE A 57 -7.43 -13.50 28.04
N ALA A 58 -7.25 -14.81 27.81
CA ALA A 58 -6.53 -15.31 26.64
C ALA A 58 -7.21 -14.87 25.33
N LEU A 59 -8.54 -14.93 25.27
CA LEU A 59 -9.32 -14.53 24.09
C LEU A 59 -9.19 -13.03 23.79
N VAL A 60 -9.22 -12.19 24.83
CA VAL A 60 -8.95 -10.74 24.71
C VAL A 60 -7.53 -10.48 24.22
N ALA A 61 -6.54 -11.19 24.76
CA ALA A 61 -5.15 -11.07 24.33
C ALA A 61 -4.97 -11.50 22.86
N THR A 62 -5.62 -12.59 22.43
CA THR A 62 -5.60 -13.04 21.03
C THR A 62 -6.26 -12.03 20.10
N LEU A 63 -7.42 -11.47 20.46
CA LEU A 63 -8.07 -10.42 19.68
C LEU A 63 -7.18 -9.17 19.53
N LEU A 64 -6.54 -8.74 20.62
CA LEU A 64 -5.57 -7.64 20.59
C LEU A 64 -4.40 -7.95 19.64
N LEU A 65 -3.84 -9.16 19.74
CA LEU A 65 -2.74 -9.59 18.88
C LEU A 65 -3.15 -9.57 17.40
N THR A 66 -4.31 -10.14 17.07
CA THR A 66 -4.86 -10.16 15.71
C THR A 66 -5.07 -8.76 15.16
N LEU A 67 -5.60 -7.84 15.97
CA LEU A 67 -5.77 -6.43 15.58
C LEU A 67 -4.43 -5.75 15.32
N LEU A 68 -3.42 -6.00 16.15
CA LEU A 68 -2.07 -5.45 15.97
C LEU A 68 -1.40 -6.01 14.71
N TYR A 69 -1.48 -7.32 14.48
CA TYR A 69 -0.95 -7.96 13.27
C TYR A 69 -1.62 -7.44 12.01
N HIS A 70 -2.95 -7.35 12.01
CA HIS A 70 -3.68 -6.83 10.85
C HIS A 70 -3.32 -5.36 10.56
N LYS A 71 -3.17 -4.54 11.61
CA LYS A 71 -2.70 -3.16 11.47
C LYS A 71 -1.28 -3.08 10.89
N GLN A 72 -0.38 -3.96 11.32
CA GLN A 72 0.99 -4.03 10.81
C GLN A 72 1.04 -4.49 9.36
N GLU A 73 0.26 -5.51 8.99
CA GLU A 73 0.14 -6.01 7.62
C GLU A 73 -0.36 -4.90 6.67
N ILE A 74 -1.45 -4.22 7.02
CA ILE A 74 -1.96 -3.07 6.27
C ILE A 74 -0.88 -1.99 6.10
N THR A 75 -0.13 -1.70 7.17
CA THR A 75 0.94 -0.69 7.13
C THR A 75 2.04 -1.10 6.16
N GLN A 76 2.48 -2.36 6.20
CA GLN A 76 3.54 -2.87 5.32
C GLN A 76 3.09 -2.91 3.86
N THR A 77 1.86 -3.33 3.57
CA THR A 77 1.29 -3.31 2.22
C THR A 77 1.23 -1.88 1.67
N ASN A 78 0.81 -0.91 2.48
CA ASN A 78 0.77 0.49 2.07
C ASN A 78 2.17 1.07 1.82
N ILE A 79 3.18 0.70 2.62
CA ILE A 79 4.58 1.10 2.40
C ILE A 79 5.12 0.48 1.11
N ASN A 80 4.88 -0.80 0.87
CA ASN A 80 5.35 -1.47 -0.35
C ASN A 80 4.67 -0.89 -1.60
N ASN A 81 3.37 -0.61 -1.55
CA ASN A 81 2.65 0.07 -2.62
C ASN A 81 3.22 1.47 -2.85
N TYR A 82 3.51 2.22 -1.79
CA TYR A 82 4.17 3.52 -1.91
C TYR A 82 5.55 3.40 -2.56
N LEU A 83 6.40 2.48 -2.11
CA LEU A 83 7.73 2.26 -2.70
C LEU A 83 7.65 1.87 -4.19
N SER A 84 6.68 1.03 -4.58
CA SER A 84 6.48 0.66 -5.98
C SER A 84 6.09 1.83 -6.88
N LEU A 85 5.36 2.82 -6.35
CA LEU A 85 5.03 4.06 -7.10
C LEU A 85 6.27 4.93 -7.37
N PHE A 86 7.32 4.80 -6.56
CA PHE A 86 8.57 5.56 -6.67
C PHE A 86 9.69 4.82 -7.39
N GLU A 87 9.78 3.49 -7.28
CA GLU A 87 10.77 2.68 -8.03
C GLU A 87 10.64 2.91 -9.55
N ASP A 88 9.42 3.10 -10.06
CA ASP A 88 9.22 3.39 -11.48
C ASP A 88 9.67 4.79 -11.89
N TYR A 89 9.92 5.73 -10.96
CA TYR A 89 10.31 7.11 -11.29
C TYR A 89 11.66 7.18 -12.03
N ASP A 90 12.52 6.17 -11.86
CA ASP A 90 13.77 6.02 -12.58
C ASP A 90 13.58 5.92 -14.10
N VAL A 91 12.44 5.41 -14.57
CA VAL A 91 12.11 5.35 -16.02
C VAL A 91 12.09 6.74 -16.65
N THR A 92 11.61 7.76 -15.91
CA THR A 92 11.56 9.14 -16.41
C THR A 92 12.96 9.73 -16.56
N VAL A 93 13.87 9.42 -15.63
CA VAL A 93 15.28 9.89 -15.66
C VAL A 93 16.06 9.14 -16.75
N ASN A 94 15.86 7.83 -16.86
CA ASN A 94 16.49 7.00 -17.89
C ASN A 94 16.09 7.44 -19.30
N MET A 95 14.83 7.82 -19.54
CA MET A 95 14.42 8.39 -20.83
C MET A 95 15.22 9.64 -21.22
N PHE A 96 15.56 10.51 -20.26
CA PHE A 96 16.40 11.68 -20.55
C PHE A 96 17.88 11.32 -20.79
N MET A 97 18.38 10.29 -20.11
CA MET A 97 19.75 9.80 -20.33
C MET A 97 19.90 9.08 -21.69
N GLU A 98 18.89 8.31 -22.09
CA GLU A 98 18.87 7.57 -23.36
C GLU A 98 18.58 8.50 -24.56
N HIS A 99 17.84 9.59 -24.35
CA HIS A 99 17.50 10.59 -25.36
C HIS A 99 18.07 11.96 -25.03
N PRO A 100 19.38 12.21 -25.22
CA PRO A 100 20.01 13.49 -24.91
C PRO A 100 19.43 14.65 -25.73
N GLU A 101 18.78 14.38 -26.87
CA GLU A 101 18.01 15.36 -27.62
C GLU A 101 16.84 15.95 -26.82
N MET A 102 16.35 15.25 -25.79
CA MET A 102 15.26 15.68 -24.89
C MET A 102 15.73 16.55 -23.72
N ASN A 103 17.02 16.89 -23.65
CA ASN A 103 17.57 17.74 -22.60
C ASN A 103 16.90 19.11 -22.50
N TYR A 104 16.30 19.62 -23.58
CA TYR A 104 15.51 20.85 -23.51
C TYR A 104 14.28 20.70 -22.61
N TYR A 105 13.60 19.55 -22.68
CA TYR A 105 12.42 19.30 -21.87
C TYR A 105 12.82 19.02 -20.41
N TYR A 106 13.94 18.33 -20.18
CA TYR A 106 14.54 18.21 -18.85
C TYR A 106 14.83 19.60 -18.24
N ASN A 107 15.56 20.45 -18.97
CA ASN A 107 15.91 21.78 -18.51
C ASN A 107 14.68 22.66 -18.23
N GLU A 108 13.61 22.49 -19.01
CA GLU A 108 12.33 23.16 -18.77
C GLU A 108 11.66 22.68 -17.47
N LEU A 109 11.62 21.37 -17.22
CA LEU A 109 11.03 20.80 -16.00
C LEU A 109 11.76 21.25 -14.73
N PHE A 110 13.08 21.37 -14.79
CA PHE A 110 13.92 21.71 -13.63
C PHE A 110 14.31 23.19 -13.56
N GLY A 111 13.76 24.04 -14.44
CA GLY A 111 13.98 25.49 -14.40
C GLY A 111 15.40 25.94 -14.78
N HIS A 112 16.17 25.07 -15.44
CA HIS A 112 17.47 25.40 -16.04
C HIS A 112 17.34 26.00 -17.45
N TYR A 113 16.11 26.28 -17.88
CA TYR A 113 15.81 26.80 -19.20
C TYR A 113 16.11 28.29 -19.28
N ASP A 114 17.24 28.64 -19.90
CA ASP A 114 17.51 30.01 -20.32
C ASP A 114 16.65 30.33 -21.56
N LEU A 115 15.48 30.92 -21.32
CA LEU A 115 14.51 31.32 -22.36
C LEU A 115 15.12 32.26 -23.42
N ASN A 116 16.28 32.88 -23.13
CA ASN A 116 16.95 33.82 -24.03
C ASN A 116 17.93 33.14 -24.99
N LYS A 117 18.29 31.88 -24.77
CA LYS A 117 19.09 31.11 -25.74
C LYS A 117 18.14 30.42 -26.71
N LYS A 118 18.25 30.77 -28.00
CA LYS A 118 17.66 29.97 -29.08
C LYS A 118 18.05 28.51 -28.85
N ASN A 119 17.07 27.70 -28.45
CA ASN A 119 17.28 26.31 -28.13
C ASN A 119 17.87 25.62 -29.38
N PRO A 120 19.10 25.09 -29.32
CA PRO A 120 19.76 24.52 -30.49
C PRO A 120 19.10 23.21 -30.94
N PHE A 121 18.24 22.62 -30.11
CA PHE A 121 17.62 21.33 -30.37
C PHE A 121 16.23 21.47 -31.02
N LYS A 122 16.05 20.76 -32.13
CA LYS A 122 14.73 20.57 -32.76
C LYS A 122 13.86 19.74 -31.81
N ARG A 123 12.70 20.27 -31.43
CA ARG A 123 11.73 19.57 -30.57
C ARG A 123 11.35 18.21 -31.15
N ASN A 124 11.36 17.19 -30.31
CA ASN A 124 10.94 15.84 -30.66
C ASN A 124 9.57 15.55 -30.02
N TYR A 125 8.51 15.95 -30.74
CA TYR A 125 7.12 15.85 -30.27
C TYR A 125 6.66 14.43 -29.93
N VAL A 126 7.27 13.39 -30.53
CA VAL A 126 6.93 11.99 -30.24
C VAL A 126 7.42 11.62 -28.84
N LEU A 127 8.69 11.93 -28.55
CA LEU A 127 9.28 11.68 -27.23
C LEU A 127 8.64 12.56 -26.14
N GLU A 128 8.33 13.82 -26.46
CA GLU A 128 7.58 14.71 -25.53
C GLU A 128 6.22 14.08 -25.16
N ALA A 129 5.50 13.57 -26.17
CA ALA A 129 4.20 12.95 -25.98
C ALA A 129 4.30 11.66 -25.15
N GLN A 130 5.27 10.79 -25.42
CA GLN A 130 5.49 9.55 -24.69
C GLN A 130 5.86 9.81 -23.22
N LEU A 131 6.81 10.72 -22.98
CA LEU A 131 7.22 11.08 -21.63
C LEU A 131 6.06 11.72 -20.85
N SER A 132 5.35 12.66 -21.49
CA SER A 132 4.17 13.30 -20.88
C SER A 132 3.07 12.27 -20.55
N PHE A 133 2.87 11.27 -21.41
CA PHE A 133 1.93 10.17 -21.18
C PHE A 133 2.33 9.33 -19.97
N VAL A 134 3.62 8.96 -19.85
CA VAL A 134 4.13 8.20 -18.70
C VAL A 134 3.92 8.97 -17.39
N ILE A 135 4.31 10.25 -17.37
CA ILE A 135 4.12 11.13 -16.21
C ILE A 135 2.63 11.25 -15.85
N PHE A 136 1.76 11.44 -16.85
CA PHE A 136 0.33 11.52 -16.66
C PHE A 136 -0.29 10.23 -16.12
N SER A 137 0.11 9.08 -16.65
CA SER A 137 -0.36 7.76 -16.19
C SER A 137 -0.01 7.53 -14.72
N LYS A 138 1.19 7.93 -14.31
CA LYS A 138 1.63 7.82 -12.90
C LYS A 138 0.83 8.73 -11.98
N LEU A 139 0.56 9.96 -12.42
CA LEU A 139 -0.30 10.88 -11.68
C LEU A 139 -1.70 10.29 -11.50
N ASN A 140 -2.26 9.67 -12.54
CA ASN A 140 -3.56 9.00 -12.45
C ASN A 140 -3.55 7.88 -11.41
N THR A 141 -2.58 6.96 -11.48
CA THR A 141 -2.42 5.86 -10.50
C THR A 141 -2.31 6.39 -9.08
N PHE A 142 -1.56 7.48 -8.89
CA PHE A 142 -1.42 8.10 -7.58
C PHE A 142 -2.73 8.68 -7.04
N VAL A 143 -3.47 9.43 -7.87
CA VAL A 143 -4.74 10.03 -7.46
C VAL A 143 -5.75 8.94 -7.11
N GLU A 144 -5.82 7.87 -7.91
CA GLU A 144 -6.66 6.70 -7.61
C GLU A 144 -6.25 6.04 -6.29
N TYR A 145 -4.95 5.90 -6.03
CA TYR A 145 -4.45 5.34 -4.76
C TYR A 145 -4.88 6.19 -3.55
N ILE A 146 -4.66 7.51 -3.57
CA ILE A 146 -5.11 8.40 -2.48
C ILE A 146 -6.62 8.24 -2.24
N ASN A 147 -7.42 8.23 -3.29
CA ASN A 147 -8.88 8.19 -3.16
C ASN A 147 -9.39 6.82 -2.68
N SER A 148 -8.71 5.73 -3.04
CA SER A 148 -9.07 4.37 -2.62
C SER A 148 -8.62 4.03 -1.18
N SER A 149 -7.58 4.70 -0.68
CA SER A 149 -6.89 4.34 0.57
C SER A 149 -7.60 4.89 1.82
N LYS A 150 -8.79 4.37 2.13
CA LYS A 150 -9.56 4.70 3.36
C LYS A 150 -8.85 4.32 4.68
N LEU A 151 -7.72 3.61 4.60
CA LEU A 151 -7.00 3.04 5.75
C LEU A 151 -5.73 3.83 6.12
N ILE A 152 -5.36 4.85 5.36
CA ILE A 152 -4.20 5.70 5.69
C ILE A 152 -4.69 6.81 6.64
N PRO A 153 -4.04 7.01 7.81
CA PRO A 153 -4.36 8.14 8.68
C PRO A 153 -4.30 9.46 7.91
N GLU A 154 -5.29 10.32 8.10
CA GLU A 154 -5.47 11.58 7.35
C GLU A 154 -4.19 12.41 7.26
N LYS A 155 -3.48 12.57 8.40
CA LYS A 155 -2.20 13.28 8.48
C LYS A 155 -1.12 12.69 7.55
N THR A 156 -1.04 11.36 7.43
CA THR A 156 -0.07 10.70 6.55
C THR A 156 -0.47 10.86 5.09
N SER A 157 -1.76 10.74 4.79
CA SER A 157 -2.30 10.97 3.45
C SER A 157 -1.99 12.39 2.97
N GLU A 158 -2.14 13.40 3.83
CA GLU A 158 -1.84 14.80 3.51
C GLU A 158 -0.34 15.03 3.25
N ILE A 159 0.56 14.42 4.04
CA ILE A 159 2.01 14.52 3.81
C ILE A 159 2.38 13.92 2.46
N VAL A 160 1.83 12.75 2.13
CA VAL A 160 2.05 12.06 0.85
C VAL A 160 1.50 12.89 -0.31
N LYS A 161 0.27 13.39 -0.17
CA LYS A 161 -0.36 14.31 -1.12
C LYS A 161 0.54 15.51 -1.39
N ASN A 162 1.00 16.19 -0.35
CA ASN A 162 1.85 17.38 -0.49
C ASN A 162 3.19 17.08 -1.18
N ARG A 163 3.86 15.98 -0.85
CA ARG A 163 5.13 15.59 -1.51
C ARG A 163 4.92 15.33 -3.00
N ILE A 164 3.85 14.62 -3.35
CA ILE A 164 3.60 14.25 -4.74
C ILE A 164 3.07 15.45 -5.54
N THR A 165 2.20 16.27 -4.96
CA THR A 165 1.83 17.57 -5.53
C THR A 165 3.07 18.39 -5.85
N LYS A 166 4.07 18.43 -4.96
CA LYS A 166 5.33 19.15 -5.19
C LYS A 166 6.13 18.57 -6.37
N ILE A 167 6.22 17.26 -6.50
CA ILE A 167 6.91 16.60 -7.64
C ILE A 167 6.21 16.94 -8.97
N PHE A 168 4.88 16.81 -9.03
CA PHE A 168 4.13 17.12 -10.24
C PHE A 168 4.01 18.62 -10.53
N SER A 169 4.23 19.49 -9.54
CA SER A 169 4.20 20.95 -9.74
C SER A 169 5.22 21.44 -10.77
N LEU A 170 6.38 20.77 -10.88
CA LEU A 170 7.40 21.07 -11.88
C LEU A 170 6.89 20.76 -13.30
N HIS A 171 6.22 19.61 -13.44
CA HIS A 171 5.59 19.19 -14.68
C HIS A 171 4.48 20.14 -15.10
N PHE A 172 3.58 20.51 -14.19
CA PHE A 172 2.53 21.50 -14.45
C PHE A 172 3.03 22.95 -14.49
N LYS A 173 4.34 23.21 -14.40
CA LYS A 173 4.93 24.51 -14.78
C LYS A 173 5.43 24.52 -16.22
N SER A 174 5.85 23.36 -16.74
CA SER A 174 6.33 23.19 -18.11
C SER A 174 5.20 23.43 -19.14
N PRO A 175 5.37 24.39 -20.08
CA PRO A 175 4.49 24.55 -21.22
C PRO A 175 4.40 23.30 -22.10
N ILE A 176 5.51 22.57 -22.29
CA ILE A 176 5.53 21.31 -23.06
C ILE A 176 4.56 20.31 -22.43
N PHE A 177 4.70 20.04 -21.13
CA PHE A 177 3.84 19.09 -20.42
C PHE A 177 2.37 19.53 -20.44
N LYS A 178 2.08 20.81 -20.20
CA LYS A 178 0.70 21.34 -20.22
C LYS A 178 0.00 21.10 -21.55
N ASN A 179 0.69 21.31 -22.66
CA ASN A 179 0.13 21.10 -23.99
C ASN A 179 -0.31 19.63 -24.19
N HIS A 180 0.52 18.69 -23.77
CA HIS A 180 0.18 17.26 -23.82
C HIS A 180 -0.89 16.87 -22.79
N TYR A 181 -0.88 17.46 -21.59
CA TYR A 181 -1.92 17.25 -20.59
C TYR A 181 -3.31 17.58 -21.13
N TYR A 182 -3.50 18.71 -21.83
CA TYR A 182 -4.82 19.05 -22.37
C TYR A 182 -5.32 18.05 -23.42
N TYR A 183 -4.41 17.42 -24.15
CA TYR A 183 -4.74 16.34 -25.07
C TYR A 183 -5.14 15.07 -24.30
N TYR A 184 -4.32 14.62 -23.35
CA TYR A 184 -4.58 13.40 -22.57
C TYR A 184 -5.73 13.52 -21.59
N LYS A 185 -6.00 14.71 -21.05
CA LYS A 185 -7.13 15.00 -20.15
C LYS A 185 -8.45 14.54 -20.75
N LYS A 186 -8.62 14.71 -22.06
CA LYS A 186 -9.86 14.34 -22.77
C LYS A 186 -10.00 12.84 -23.01
N LEU A 187 -8.89 12.10 -23.04
CA LEU A 187 -8.86 10.70 -23.47
C LEU A 187 -8.69 9.73 -22.30
N LEU A 188 -7.99 10.14 -21.24
CA LEU A 188 -7.45 9.24 -20.23
C LEU A 188 -7.66 9.70 -18.78
N ALA A 189 -8.13 10.94 -18.55
CA ALA A 189 -8.30 11.42 -17.18
C ALA A 189 -9.59 10.86 -16.54
N THR A 190 -9.46 10.29 -15.35
CA THR A 190 -10.61 10.01 -14.50
C THR A 190 -11.18 11.31 -13.93
N PRO A 191 -12.47 11.37 -13.54
CA PRO A 191 -13.04 12.54 -12.88
C PRO A 191 -12.25 12.95 -11.63
N SER A 192 -11.77 11.96 -10.88
CA SER A 192 -10.91 12.13 -9.71
C SER A 192 -9.61 12.85 -10.05
N LEU A 193 -8.94 12.45 -11.13
CA LEU A 193 -7.72 13.10 -11.62
C LEU A 193 -7.98 14.55 -12.06
N ILE A 194 -9.07 14.80 -12.78
CA ILE A 194 -9.42 16.15 -13.23
C ILE A 194 -9.63 17.08 -12.03
N THR A 195 -10.39 16.63 -11.04
CA THR A 195 -10.62 17.39 -9.79
C THR A 195 -9.31 17.66 -9.07
N TYR A 196 -8.49 16.63 -8.88
CA TYR A 196 -7.19 16.78 -8.24
C TYR A 196 -6.29 17.80 -8.95
N VAL A 197 -6.19 17.75 -10.28
CA VAL A 197 -5.35 18.68 -11.04
C VAL A 197 -5.89 20.11 -10.96
N LYS A 198 -7.20 20.28 -11.01
CA LYS A 198 -7.85 21.58 -10.88
C LYS A 198 -7.58 22.20 -9.50
N GLU A 199 -7.72 21.42 -8.44
CA GLU A 199 -7.52 21.87 -7.05
C GLU A 199 -6.07 22.21 -6.74
N ASN A 200 -5.11 21.43 -7.26
CA ASN A 200 -3.71 21.51 -6.84
C ASN A 200 -2.83 22.32 -7.81
N PHE A 201 -3.24 22.47 -9.08
CA PHE A 201 -2.45 23.15 -10.11
C PHE A 201 -3.23 24.26 -10.84
N GLY A 202 -4.55 24.38 -10.67
CA GLY A 202 -5.36 25.44 -11.25
C GLY A 202 -5.66 25.28 -12.75
N ILE A 203 -5.73 24.04 -13.25
CA ILE A 203 -5.84 23.68 -14.68
C ILE A 203 -6.99 22.69 -14.94
#